data_AF-A0A7S0R0H9-F1
#
_entry.id   AF-A0A7S0R0H9-F1
#
_cell.length_a   1.000
_cell.length_b   1.000
_cell.length_c   1.000
_cell.angle_alpha   90.00
_cell.angle_beta   90.00
_cell.angle_gamma   90.00
#
_symmetry.space_group_name_H-M   'P 1'
#
loop_
_entity.id
_entity.type
_entity.pdbx_description
1 polymer ?
#
loop_
_entity_poly.entity_id
_entity_poly.type
_entity_poly.pdbx_seq_one_letter_code
_entity_poly.pdbx_strand_id
1 'polypeptide(L)'
;LVLLNVHSDPAALENLGEPLPVPLWHVTQVAFITSLILDFISWLWTVDKDRARLFRLVLIINGAPVVSYGLLTYGLAPLLVDTHGRRLVMIRYVHWLFTTPAMVFLYSKVSCINNSELMFAMAMEFVCIVTGFMASAMPFPFDLINLVISC
;
A
#
# COMPACT_ATOMS: atom_id res chain seq x y z
N LEU A 1 3.52 22.46 -5.74
CA LEU A 1 3.00 21.09 -5.52
C LEU A 1 1.54 21.09 -5.96
N VAL A 2 1.24 20.84 -7.23
CA VAL A 2 -0.14 20.87 -7.74
C VAL A 2 -0.71 19.46 -7.65
N LEU A 3 -1.01 19.03 -6.43
CA LEU A 3 -1.79 17.82 -6.20
C LEU A 3 -3.26 18.23 -6.28
N LEU A 4 -3.85 18.11 -7.46
CA LEU A 4 -5.27 18.39 -7.63
C LEU A 4 -6.07 17.26 -6.97
N ASN A 5 -6.88 17.62 -5.97
CA ASN A 5 -7.85 16.69 -5.41
C ASN A 5 -8.96 16.49 -6.44
N VAL A 6 -8.97 15.32 -7.07
CA VAL A 6 -9.86 14.97 -8.17
C VAL A 6 -11.34 14.98 -7.72
N HIS A 7 -11.60 14.83 -6.42
CA HIS A 7 -12.98 14.84 -5.89
C HIS A 7 -13.63 16.22 -5.89
N SER A 8 -12.83 17.29 -5.99
CA SER A 8 -13.31 18.68 -5.95
C SER A 8 -13.44 19.34 -7.32
N ASP A 9 -12.99 18.68 -8.41
CA ASP A 9 -13.01 19.26 -9.76
C ASP A 9 -13.49 18.24 -10.82
N PRO A 10 -14.77 18.28 -11.22
CA PRO A 10 -15.31 17.39 -12.25
C PRO A 10 -14.64 17.55 -13.62
N ALA A 11 -14.02 18.71 -13.91
CA ALA A 11 -13.25 18.89 -15.15
C ALA A 11 -11.89 18.17 -15.10
N ALA A 12 -11.32 17.95 -13.90
CA ALA A 12 -10.12 17.13 -13.73
C ALA A 12 -10.42 15.63 -13.94
N LEU A 13 -11.64 15.17 -13.62
CA LEU A 13 -12.11 13.82 -13.92
C LEU A 13 -12.27 13.59 -15.44
N GLU A 14 -12.75 14.60 -16.17
CA GLU A 14 -12.93 14.54 -17.63
C GLU A 14 -11.57 14.50 -18.38
N ASN A 15 -10.55 15.18 -17.84
CA ASN A 15 -9.19 15.20 -18.40
C ASN A 15 -8.33 13.96 -18.07
N LEU A 16 -8.76 13.13 -17.12
CA LEU A 16 -7.98 11.98 -16.61
C LEU A 16 -8.05 10.71 -17.48
N GLY A 17 -8.60 10.82 -18.70
CA GLY A 17 -8.91 9.67 -19.55
C GLY A 17 -9.91 8.73 -18.89
N GLU A 18 -10.37 7.72 -19.63
CA GLU A 18 -11.41 6.77 -19.18
C GLU A 18 -11.26 6.37 -17.70
N PRO A 19 -12.35 6.25 -16.92
CA PRO A 19 -12.27 5.75 -15.55
C PRO A 19 -11.42 4.47 -15.56
N LEU A 20 -10.37 4.42 -14.72
CA LEU A 20 -9.66 3.18 -14.43
C LEU A 20 -10.72 2.10 -14.33
N PRO A 21 -10.60 0.98 -15.06
CA PRO A 21 -11.66 -0.01 -15.08
C PRO A 21 -11.97 -0.38 -13.64
N VAL A 22 -13.13 0.08 -13.15
CA VAL A 22 -13.72 -0.27 -11.86
C VAL A 22 -13.45 -1.73 -11.49
N PRO A 23 -13.48 -2.71 -12.43
CA PRO A 23 -13.07 -4.10 -12.13
C PRO A 23 -11.71 -4.27 -11.43
N LEU A 24 -10.67 -3.47 -11.68
CA LEU A 24 -9.34 -3.75 -11.12
C LEU A 24 -9.27 -3.56 -9.59
N TRP A 25 -9.91 -2.51 -9.07
CA TRP A 25 -9.97 -2.29 -7.62
C TRP A 25 -10.83 -3.34 -6.93
N HIS A 26 -11.96 -3.71 -7.54
CA HIS A 26 -12.81 -4.79 -7.04
C HIS A 26 -12.11 -6.14 -7.02
N VAL A 27 -11.42 -6.52 -8.10
CA VAL A 27 -10.69 -7.78 -8.17
C VAL A 27 -9.61 -7.84 -7.09
N THR A 28 -8.87 -6.74 -6.91
CA THR A 28 -7.84 -6.66 -5.86
C THR A 28 -8.47 -6.75 -4.46
N GLN A 29 -9.56 -6.03 -4.22
CA GLN A 29 -10.29 -6.08 -2.95
C GLN A 29 -10.79 -7.50 -2.64
N VAL A 30 -11.42 -8.18 -3.61
CA VAL A 30 -11.92 -9.55 -3.47
C VAL A 30 -10.77 -10.51 -3.15
N ALA A 31 -9.64 -10.39 -3.86
CA ALA A 31 -8.46 -11.22 -3.59
C ALA A 31 -7.97 -11.07 -2.14
N PHE A 32 -7.89 -9.84 -1.62
CA PHE A 32 -7.51 -9.61 -0.23
C PHE A 32 -8.58 -10.07 0.77
N ILE A 33 -9.86 -9.95 0.46
CA ILE A 33 -10.95 -10.52 1.29
C ILE A 33 -10.81 -12.04 1.38
N THR A 34 -10.57 -12.72 0.24
CA THR A 34 -10.36 -14.16 0.22
C THR A 34 -9.13 -14.55 1.04
N SER A 35 -8.00 -13.85 0.89
CA SER A 35 -6.80 -14.08 1.71
C SER A 35 -7.10 -13.90 3.19
N LEU A 36 -7.79 -12.81 3.56
CA LEU A 36 -8.13 -12.51 4.95
C LEU A 36 -9.00 -13.60 5.58
N ILE A 37 -9.97 -14.16 4.84
CA ILE A 37 -10.80 -15.27 5.29
C ILE A 37 -9.95 -16.53 5.53
N LEU A 38 -9.05 -16.86 4.60
CA LEU A 38 -8.16 -18.02 4.73
C LEU A 38 -7.21 -17.89 5.92
N ASP A 39 -6.64 -16.70 6.13
CA ASP A 39 -5.78 -16.41 7.27
C ASP A 39 -6.55 -16.45 8.59
N PHE A 40 -7.81 -16.01 8.58
CA PHE A 40 -8.68 -16.04 9.75
C PHE A 40 -9.03 -17.47 10.16
N ILE A 41 -9.39 -18.31 9.18
CA ILE A 41 -9.63 -19.75 9.41
C ILE A 41 -8.35 -20.41 9.94
N SER A 42 -7.20 -20.12 9.34
CA SER A 42 -5.91 -20.65 9.77
C SER A 42 -5.56 -20.22 11.20
N TRP A 43 -5.86 -18.97 11.56
CA TRP A 43 -5.70 -18.47 12.93
C TRP A 43 -6.58 -19.24 13.92
N LEU A 44 -7.86 -19.46 13.61
CA LEU A 44 -8.79 -20.18 14.47
C LEU A 44 -8.34 -21.61 14.77
N TRP A 45 -7.67 -22.25 13.82
CA TRP A 45 -7.19 -23.63 13.94
C TRP A 45 -5.77 -23.74 14.50
N THR A 46 -5.11 -22.61 14.77
CA THR A 46 -3.75 -22.60 15.29
C THR A 46 -3.74 -22.79 16.81
N VAL A 47 -3.14 -23.89 17.26
CA VAL A 47 -3.00 -24.22 18.69
C VAL A 47 -1.78 -23.52 19.33
N ASP A 48 -0.73 -23.30 18.55
CA ASP A 48 0.52 -22.66 19.00
C ASP A 48 0.32 -21.14 19.19
N LYS A 49 0.57 -20.66 20.41
CA LYS A 49 0.37 -19.24 20.77
C LYS A 49 1.29 -18.28 20.01
N ASP A 50 2.51 -18.71 19.68
CA ASP A 50 3.45 -17.87 18.95
C ASP A 50 3.08 -17.79 17.47
N ARG A 51 2.66 -18.91 16.87
CA ARG A 51 2.07 -18.90 15.52
C ARG A 51 0.78 -18.08 15.46
N ALA A 52 -0.06 -18.16 16.49
CA ALA A 52 -1.29 -17.37 16.57
C ALA A 52 -1.03 -15.86 16.66
N ARG A 53 0.13 -15.42 17.19
CA ARG A 53 0.55 -14.01 17.13
C ARG A 53 0.92 -13.60 15.70
N LEU A 54 1.63 -14.46 14.95
CA LEU A 54 1.99 -14.20 13.56
C LEU A 54 0.75 -14.10 12.66
N PHE A 55 -0.22 -15.01 12.82
CA PHE A 55 -1.48 -14.94 12.08
C PHE A 55 -2.26 -13.65 12.35
N ARG A 56 -2.29 -13.15 13.59
CA ARG A 56 -2.90 -11.85 13.89
C ARG A 56 -2.24 -10.70 13.14
N LEU A 57 -0.91 -10.74 13.01
CA LEU A 57 -0.19 -9.74 12.22
C LEU A 57 -0.53 -9.84 10.74
N VAL A 58 -0.60 -11.07 10.19
CA VAL A 58 -1.04 -11.31 8.80
C VAL A 58 -2.44 -10.77 8.55
N LEU A 59 -3.38 -10.99 9.49
CA LEU A 59 -4.73 -10.45 9.40
C LEU A 59 -4.75 -8.92 9.35
N ILE A 60 -3.87 -8.23 10.09
CA ILE A 60 -3.73 -6.77 10.00
C ILE A 60 -3.15 -6.37 8.64
N ILE A 61 -2.10 -7.07 8.19
CA ILE A 61 -1.44 -6.81 6.90
C ILE A 61 -2.42 -6.96 5.73
N ASN A 62 -3.27 -7.98 5.75
CA ASN A 62 -4.29 -8.23 4.72
C ASN A 62 -5.58 -7.43 4.93
N GLY A 63 -5.89 -7.01 6.16
CA GLY A 63 -7.05 -6.17 6.44
C GLY A 63 -6.88 -4.74 5.92
N ALA A 64 -5.67 -4.17 6.02
CA ALA A 64 -5.35 -2.84 5.50
C ALA A 64 -5.67 -2.65 4.00
N PRO A 65 -5.25 -3.54 3.08
CA PRO A 65 -5.63 -3.45 1.68
C PRO A 65 -7.12 -3.64 1.47
N VAL A 66 -7.81 -4.54 2.18
CA VAL A 66 -9.29 -4.67 2.08
C VAL A 66 -10.00 -3.33 2.34
N VAL A 67 -9.60 -2.62 3.39
CA VAL A 67 -10.17 -1.31 3.72
C VAL A 67 -9.82 -0.27 2.66
N SER A 68 -8.54 -0.15 2.31
CA SER A 68 -8.08 0.86 1.35
C SER A 68 -8.64 0.68 -0.07
N TYR A 69 -8.67 -0.55 -0.58
CA TYR A 69 -9.30 -0.87 -1.86
C TYR A 69 -10.81 -0.76 -1.79
N GLY A 70 -11.44 -1.05 -0.64
CA GLY A 70 -12.84 -0.73 -0.42
C GLY A 70 -13.12 0.76 -0.53
N LEU A 71 -12.32 1.62 0.10
CA LEU A 71 -12.46 3.06 -0.01
C LEU A 71 -12.27 3.55 -1.45
N LEU A 72 -11.36 2.95 -2.23
CA LEU A 72 -11.20 3.26 -3.65
C LEU A 72 -12.40 2.81 -4.49
N THR A 73 -12.86 1.59 -4.27
CA THR A 73 -14.03 1.00 -4.92
C THR A 73 -15.28 1.86 -4.74
N TYR A 74 -15.52 2.34 -3.51
CA TYR A 74 -16.69 3.19 -3.20
C TYR A 74 -16.46 4.67 -3.49
N GLY A 75 -15.32 5.05 -4.08
CA GLY A 75 -15.00 6.45 -4.38
C GLY A 75 -14.87 7.33 -3.13
N LEU A 76 -14.55 6.76 -1.97
CA LEU A 76 -14.38 7.48 -0.70
C LEU A 76 -12.93 7.91 -0.47
N ALA A 77 -11.97 7.31 -1.16
CA ALA A 77 -10.57 7.71 -1.10
C ALA A 77 -10.25 8.82 -2.12
N PRO A 78 -9.51 9.87 -1.73
CA PRO A 78 -9.09 10.90 -2.67
C PRO A 78 -8.10 10.32 -3.68
N LEU A 79 -8.34 10.63 -4.96
CA LEU A 79 -7.39 10.42 -6.05
C LEU A 79 -6.70 11.74 -6.33
N LEU A 80 -5.39 11.70 -6.51
CA LEU A 80 -4.60 12.85 -6.93
C LEU A 80 -4.10 12.64 -8.36
N VAL A 81 -3.59 13.70 -8.95
CA VAL A 81 -2.88 13.66 -10.23
C VAL A 81 -1.40 13.98 -9.98
N ASP A 82 -0.51 13.19 -10.54
CA ASP A 82 0.93 13.38 -10.45
C ASP A 82 1.42 14.47 -11.42
N THR A 83 2.71 14.77 -11.39
CA THR A 83 3.34 15.79 -12.27
C THR A 83 3.32 15.41 -13.76
N HIS A 84 2.98 14.17 -14.10
CA HIS A 84 2.89 13.63 -15.45
C HIS A 84 1.45 13.44 -15.93
N GLY A 85 0.45 13.91 -15.16
CA GLY A 85 -0.97 13.75 -15.51
C GLY A 85 -1.55 12.36 -15.20
N ARG A 86 -0.82 11.49 -14.48
CA ARG A 86 -1.28 10.15 -14.10
C ARG A 86 -1.94 10.16 -12.73
N ARG A 87 -2.76 9.14 -12.46
CA ARG A 87 -3.48 9.01 -11.19
C ARG A 87 -2.53 8.57 -10.09
N LEU A 88 -2.49 9.34 -9.01
CA LEU A 88 -1.75 9.06 -7.79
C LEU A 88 -2.72 8.63 -6.68
N VAL A 89 -2.61 7.37 -6.28
CA VAL A 89 -3.47 6.75 -5.27
C VAL A 89 -2.82 6.86 -3.89
N MET A 90 -3.00 7.98 -3.20
CA MET A 90 -2.32 8.27 -1.93
C MET A 90 -2.53 7.19 -0.86
N ILE A 91 -3.76 6.67 -0.76
CA ILE A 91 -4.11 5.70 0.27
C ILE A 91 -3.26 4.42 0.18
N ARG A 92 -2.71 4.10 -1.01
CA ARG A 92 -1.77 3.00 -1.18
C ARG A 92 -0.42 3.28 -0.53
N TYR A 93 0.13 4.48 -0.71
CA TYR A 93 1.38 4.84 -0.05
C TYR A 93 1.24 4.83 1.48
N VAL A 94 0.09 5.32 1.99
CA VAL A 94 -0.20 5.28 3.42
C VAL A 94 -0.29 3.84 3.91
N HIS A 95 -1.02 2.95 3.22
CA HIS A 95 -1.10 1.56 3.68
C HIS A 95 0.25 0.85 3.62
N TRP A 96 1.08 1.12 2.60
CA TRP A 96 2.34 0.42 2.38
C TRP A 96 3.34 0.77 3.46
N LEU A 97 3.30 2.02 3.91
CA LEU A 97 4.11 2.52 5.02
C LEU A 97 3.96 1.68 6.30
N PHE A 98 2.81 1.03 6.49
CA PHE A 98 2.56 0.14 7.63
C PHE A 98 2.68 -1.33 7.27
N THR A 99 2.18 -1.75 6.10
CA THR A 99 2.12 -3.16 5.74
C THR A 99 3.47 -3.72 5.31
N THR A 100 4.33 -2.96 4.60
CA THR A 100 5.63 -3.50 4.19
C THR A 100 6.60 -3.68 5.36
N PRO A 101 6.75 -2.75 6.31
CA PRO A 101 7.60 -3.01 7.48
C PRO A 101 7.03 -4.13 8.36
N ALA A 102 5.70 -4.25 8.45
CA ALA A 102 5.05 -5.35 9.14
C ALA A 102 5.31 -6.71 8.47
N MET A 103 5.37 -6.77 7.13
CA MET A 103 5.75 -7.98 6.38
C MET A 103 7.23 -8.33 6.61
N VAL A 104 8.13 -7.35 6.61
CA VAL A 104 9.56 -7.58 6.93
C VAL A 104 9.71 -8.12 8.36
N PHE A 105 8.98 -7.55 9.32
CA PHE A 105 8.95 -8.05 10.68
C PHE A 105 8.38 -9.48 10.76
N LEU A 106 7.31 -9.78 10.01
CA LEU A 106 6.77 -11.12 9.92
C LEU A 106 7.82 -12.11 9.38
N TYR A 107 8.52 -11.73 8.31
CA TYR A 107 9.58 -12.53 7.71
C TYR A 107 10.73 -12.78 8.69
N SER A 108 11.12 -11.79 9.48
CA SER A 108 12.16 -11.95 10.50
C SER A 108 11.76 -12.84 11.67
N LYS A 109 10.47 -13.18 11.84
CA LYS A 109 10.02 -14.19 12.81
C LYS A 109 10.09 -15.61 12.28
N VAL A 110 10.12 -15.76 10.95
CA VAL A 110 10.26 -17.05 10.27
C VAL A 110 11.72 -17.32 9.89
N SER A 111 12.50 -16.26 9.67
CA SER A 111 13.93 -16.32 9.37
C SER A 111 14.79 -16.00 10.61
N CYS A 112 16.03 -16.46 10.64
CA CYS A 112 16.99 -16.19 11.72
C CYS A 112 17.73 -14.85 11.50
N ILE A 113 17.01 -13.76 11.26
CA ILE A 113 17.59 -12.43 11.01
C ILE A 113 17.89 -11.71 12.32
N ASN A 114 19.01 -10.99 12.37
CA ASN A 114 19.38 -10.19 13.55
C ASN A 114 18.51 -8.94 13.68
N ASN A 115 18.31 -8.46 14.92
CA ASN A 115 17.48 -7.27 15.17
C ASN A 115 18.01 -6.00 14.48
N SER A 116 19.33 -5.85 14.34
CA SER A 116 19.95 -4.71 13.64
C SER A 116 19.62 -4.72 12.15
N GLU A 117 19.73 -5.89 11.52
CA GLU A 117 19.40 -6.11 10.10
C GLU A 117 17.91 -5.88 9.84
N LEU A 118 17.05 -6.36 10.75
CA LEU A 118 15.60 -6.12 10.70
C LEU A 118 15.28 -4.63 10.75
N MET A 119 15.83 -3.90 11.73
CA MET A 119 15.56 -2.46 11.87
C MET A 119 16.06 -1.69 10.65
N PHE A 120 17.22 -2.05 10.11
CA PHE A 120 17.76 -1.47 8.89
C PHE A 120 16.84 -1.75 7.69
N ALA A 121 16.42 -3.00 7.50
CA ALA A 121 15.51 -3.38 6.41
C ALA A 121 14.17 -2.64 6.50
N MET A 122 13.57 -2.56 7.69
CA MET A 122 12.35 -1.77 7.91
C MET A 122 12.57 -0.29 7.58
N ALA A 123 13.69 0.31 8.01
CA ALA A 123 14.01 1.70 7.68
C ALA A 123 14.17 1.93 6.16
N MET A 124 14.79 0.98 5.45
CA MET A 124 14.93 1.04 4.00
C MET A 124 13.59 0.93 3.28
N GLU A 125 12.65 0.11 3.77
CA GLU A 125 11.27 0.08 3.27
C GLU A 125 10.57 1.44 3.41
N PHE A 126 10.71 2.09 4.57
CA PHE A 126 10.17 3.45 4.77
C PHE A 126 10.77 4.43 3.76
N VAL A 127 12.09 4.41 3.56
CA VAL A 127 12.78 5.28 2.60
C VAL A 127 12.30 5.00 1.17
N CYS A 128 12.20 3.74 0.77
CA CYS A 128 11.70 3.32 -0.54
C CYS A 128 10.30 3.88 -0.81
N ILE A 129 9.36 3.70 0.12
CA ILE A 129 7.97 4.14 -0.05
C ILE A 129 7.88 5.67 -0.09
N VAL A 130 8.58 6.36 0.80
CA VAL A 130 8.57 7.83 0.86
C VAL A 130 9.18 8.42 -0.41
N THR A 131 10.32 7.90 -0.86
CA THR A 131 10.97 8.38 -2.09
C THR A 131 10.16 8.04 -3.33
N GLY A 132 9.52 6.87 -3.41
CA GLY A 132 8.57 6.55 -4.49
C GLY A 132 7.37 7.51 -4.55
N PHE A 133 6.83 7.89 -3.39
CA PHE A 133 5.79 8.93 -3.32
C PHE A 133 6.32 10.28 -3.78
N MET A 134 7.50 10.70 -3.30
CA MET A 134 8.12 11.98 -3.70
C MET A 134 8.43 12.03 -5.19
N ALA A 135 8.85 10.91 -5.79
CA ALA A 135 9.08 10.80 -7.23
C ALA A 135 7.83 11.14 -8.04
N SER A 136 6.64 10.80 -7.54
CA SER A 136 5.37 11.14 -8.19
C SER A 136 4.94 12.60 -7.96
N ALA A 137 5.39 13.22 -6.86
CA ALA A 137 4.96 14.56 -6.48
C ALA A 137 5.88 15.70 -6.97
N MET A 138 7.08 15.37 -7.44
CA MET A 138 8.11 16.32 -7.84
C MET A 138 8.24 16.42 -9.37
N PRO A 139 8.68 17.59 -9.90
CA PRO A 139 8.98 17.74 -11.33
C PRO A 139 10.37 17.19 -11.67
N PHE A 140 10.60 16.99 -12.97
CA PHE A 140 11.93 16.68 -13.50
C PHE A 140 12.97 17.75 -13.14
N PRO A 141 14.20 17.38 -12.68
CA PRO A 141 14.77 16.02 -12.59
C PRO A 141 14.64 15.35 -11.21
N PHE A 142 13.98 15.99 -10.25
CA PHE A 142 13.88 15.48 -8.88
C PHE A 142 13.03 14.21 -8.79
N ASP A 143 12.09 14.03 -9.70
CA ASP A 143 11.33 12.79 -9.89
C ASP A 143 12.26 11.58 -10.14
N LEU A 144 13.20 11.70 -11.07
CA LEU A 144 14.12 10.64 -11.48
C LEU A 144 15.08 10.30 -10.35
N ILE A 145 15.58 11.29 -9.63
CA ILE A 145 16.46 11.07 -8.47
C ILE A 145 15.73 10.26 -7.40
N ASN A 146 14.51 10.67 -7.03
CA ASN A 146 13.71 9.95 -6.04
C ASN A 146 13.31 8.54 -6.52
N LEU A 147 13.04 8.38 -7.81
CA LEU A 147 12.75 7.08 -8.40
C LEU A 147 13.96 6.13 -8.28
N VAL A 148 15.16 6.61 -8.60
CA VAL A 148 16.40 5.82 -8.49
C VAL A 148 16.68 5.43 -7.03
N ILE A 149 16.42 6.33 -6.07
CA ILE A 149 16.59 6.02 -4.63
C ILE A 149 15.56 4.97 -4.16
N SER A 150 14.37 4.96 -4.76
CA SER A 150 13.31 3.99 -4.40
C SER A 150 13.51 2.58 -4.96
N CYS A 151 14.41 2.41 -5.95
CA CYS A 151 14.74 1.13 -6.58
C CYS A 151 15.89 0.42 -5.88
#